data_AF-A0A1E1XSD2-F1
#
_entry.id   AF-A0A1E1XSD2-F1
#
_cell.length_a   1.000
_cell.length_b   1.000
_cell.length_c   1.000
_cell.angle_alpha   90.00
_cell.angle_beta   90.00
_cell.angle_gamma   90.00
#
_symmetry.space_group_name_H-M   'P 1'
#
loop_
_entity.id
_entity.type
_entity.pdbx_description
1 polymer ?
#
loop_
_entity_poly.entity_id
_entity_poly.type
_entity_poly.pdbx_seq_one_letter_code
_entity_poly.pdbx_strand_id
1 'polypeptide(L)'
;KYAEAAFLIGVAGAATIFGFGMTLAQAKKRDPETFAQGLTASQKLHESGSKLALRALGRGTLYSVTGFSLFCFLSWKAMGVSNLQEFRQKAGSFLPRIPKNEPQGRTEFSSLRDLLNYVIEESDKKKGT
;
A
#
# COMPACT_ATOMS: atom_id res chain seq x y z
N LYS A 1 10.23 -15.93 12.97
CA LYS A 1 8.79 -15.86 12.63
C LYS A 1 8.11 -14.62 13.22
N TYR A 2 7.91 -14.47 14.54
CA TYR A 2 7.27 -13.24 15.08
C TYR A 2 8.19 -12.01 15.10
N ALA A 3 9.50 -12.20 15.27
CA ALA A 3 10.47 -11.10 15.28
C ALA A 3 10.59 -10.40 13.91
N GLU A 4 10.59 -11.16 12.81
CA GLU A 4 10.63 -10.60 11.44
C GLU A 4 9.34 -9.86 11.11
N ALA A 5 8.19 -10.41 11.50
CA ALA A 5 6.90 -9.74 11.32
C ALA A 5 6.81 -8.44 12.13
N ALA A 6 7.26 -8.46 13.39
CA ALA A 6 7.30 -7.27 14.22
C ALA A 6 8.23 -6.20 13.64
N PHE A 7 9.38 -6.61 13.10
CA PHE A 7 10.31 -5.70 12.42
C PHE A 7 9.70 -5.07 11.17
N LEU A 8 9.10 -5.87 10.29
CA LEU A 8 8.48 -5.38 9.05
C LEU A 8 7.29 -4.46 9.32
N ILE A 9 6.44 -4.79 10.29
CA ILE A 9 5.33 -3.93 10.71
C ILE A 9 5.87 -2.64 11.33
N GLY A 10 6.92 -2.71 12.14
CA GLY A 10 7.57 -1.54 12.71
C GLY A 10 8.15 -0.61 11.65
N VAL A 11 8.89 -1.14 10.67
CA VAL A 11 9.46 -0.36 9.57
C VAL A 11 8.37 0.23 8.67
N ALA A 12 7.34 -0.56 8.33
CA ALA A 12 6.22 -0.07 7.53
C ALA A 12 5.42 1.02 8.28
N GLY A 13 5.19 0.84 9.58
CA GLY A 13 4.56 1.85 10.44
C GLY A 13 5.38 3.14 10.52
N ALA A 14 6.69 3.02 10.72
CA ALA A 14 7.60 4.17 10.74
C ALA A 14 7.60 4.89 9.38
N ALA A 15 7.67 4.16 8.26
CA ALA A 15 7.68 4.72 6.92
C ALA A 15 6.37 5.45 6.58
N THR A 16 5.22 4.92 6.99
CA THR A 16 3.91 5.57 6.76
C THR A 16 3.75 6.85 7.57
N ILE A 17 4.12 6.84 8.86
CA ILE A 17 4.10 8.04 9.71
C ILE A 17 5.06 9.10 9.15
N PHE A 18 6.27 8.68 8.78
CA PHE A 18 7.29 9.57 8.23
C PHE A 18 6.88 10.16 6.87
N GLY A 19 6.39 9.33 5.95
CA GLY A 19 5.93 9.76 4.63
C GLY A 19 4.75 10.73 4.72
N PHE A 20 3.73 10.41 5.52
CA PHE A 20 2.59 11.30 5.74
C PHE A 20 3.01 12.62 6.42
N GLY A 21 3.87 12.54 7.44
CA GLY A 21 4.43 13.72 8.11
C GLY A 21 5.23 14.61 7.15
N MET A 22 6.02 14.02 6.27
CA MET A 22 6.72 14.76 5.21
C MET A 22 5.74 15.43 4.26
N THR A 23 4.69 14.75 3.80
CA THR A 23 3.67 15.35 2.93
C THR A 23 2.99 16.54 3.61
N LEU A 24 2.64 16.43 4.89
CA LEU A 24 2.08 17.54 5.67
C LEU A 24 3.07 18.72 5.82
N ALA A 25 4.35 18.42 6.07
CA ALA A 25 5.39 19.45 6.18
C ALA A 25 5.64 20.15 4.84
N GLN A 26 5.62 19.42 3.72
CA GLN A 26 5.74 19.97 2.38
C GLN A 26 4.53 20.84 2.03
N ALA A 27 3.31 20.40 2.35
CA ALA A 27 2.10 21.19 2.18
C ALA A 27 2.15 22.50 2.98
N LYS A 28 2.60 22.45 4.24
CA LYS A 28 2.81 23.64 5.08
C LYS A 28 3.86 24.60 4.50
N LYS A 29 4.94 24.08 3.91
CA LYS A 29 6.00 24.92 3.30
C LYS A 29 5.54 25.64 2.03
N ARG A 30 4.62 25.05 1.26
CA ARG A 30 4.09 25.66 0.03
C ARG A 30 3.12 26.80 0.34
N ASP A 31 2.22 26.59 1.31
CA ASP A 31 1.20 27.59 1.68
C ASP A 31 1.04 27.70 3.19
N PRO A 32 1.93 28.44 3.89
CA PRO A 32 1.89 28.54 5.34
C PRO A 32 0.66 29.31 5.85
N GLU A 33 0.23 30.37 5.15
CA GLU A 33 -0.95 31.14 5.52
C GLU A 33 -2.24 30.35 5.31
N THR A 34 -2.44 29.75 4.14
CA THR A 34 -3.64 28.95 3.83
C THR A 34 -3.70 27.66 4.67
N PHE A 35 -2.56 27.06 5.01
CA PHE A 35 -2.48 25.91 5.91
C PHE A 35 -2.76 26.31 7.37
N ALA A 36 -2.21 27.44 7.83
CA ALA A 36 -2.51 27.98 9.16
C ALA A 36 -3.97 28.39 9.26
N GLN A 37 -4.53 29.08 8.27
CA GLN A 37 -5.96 29.37 8.16
C GLN A 37 -6.79 28.08 8.06
N GLY A 38 -6.30 27.03 7.40
CA GLY A 38 -6.91 25.72 7.50
C GLY A 38 -7.00 25.26 8.96
N LEU A 39 -5.93 25.39 9.73
CA LEU A 39 -5.85 24.98 11.13
C LEU A 39 -6.58 25.92 12.11
N THR A 40 -6.66 27.23 11.83
CA THR A 40 -7.20 28.26 12.75
C THR A 40 -8.42 29.03 12.21
N ALA A 41 -8.57 29.20 10.90
CA ALA A 41 -9.68 29.95 10.30
C ALA A 41 -10.93 29.08 10.12
N SER A 42 -11.83 29.22 11.07
CA SER A 42 -13.07 29.92 10.74
C SER A 42 -13.68 30.42 12.04
N GLN A 43 -13.34 31.65 12.42
CA GLN A 43 -13.95 32.31 13.58
C GLN A 43 -15.43 32.69 13.32
N LYS A 44 -15.97 32.36 12.13
CA LYS A 44 -17.38 32.57 11.74
C LYS A 44 -18.18 31.28 11.48
N LEU A 45 -17.55 30.10 11.39
CA LEU A 45 -18.24 28.81 11.35
C LEU A 45 -17.69 27.91 12.46
N HIS A 46 -18.59 27.37 13.26
CA HIS A 46 -18.33 26.36 14.30
C HIS A 46 -17.35 25.27 13.77
N GLU A 47 -16.14 25.22 14.35
CA GLU A 47 -14.97 24.39 13.97
C GLU A 47 -14.31 24.66 12.60
N SER A 48 -12.98 24.83 12.58
CA SER A 48 -12.22 24.95 11.32
C SER A 48 -12.31 23.64 10.49
N GLY A 49 -12.52 23.77 9.17
CA GLY A 49 -12.74 22.63 8.27
C GLY A 49 -11.61 21.59 8.28
N SER A 50 -10.39 22.00 8.60
CA SER A 50 -9.24 21.08 8.70
C SER A 50 -9.30 20.20 9.93
N LYS A 51 -9.80 20.72 11.06
CA LYS A 51 -10.00 19.91 12.26
C LYS A 51 -11.11 18.87 12.05
N LEU A 52 -12.15 19.25 11.31
CA LEU A 52 -13.21 18.34 10.89
C LEU A 52 -12.68 17.29 9.91
N ALA A 53 -11.88 17.69 8.91
CA ALA A 53 -11.28 16.81 7.93
C ALA A 53 -10.28 15.83 8.55
N LEU A 54 -9.43 16.26 9.49
CA LEU A 54 -8.51 15.38 10.20
C LEU A 54 -9.26 14.35 11.07
N ARG A 55 -10.36 14.75 11.73
CA ARG A 55 -11.21 13.80 12.45
C ARG A 55 -11.93 12.82 11.52
N ALA A 56 -12.43 13.30 10.39
CA ALA A 56 -13.07 12.46 9.38
C ALA A 56 -12.06 11.47 8.76
N LEU A 57 -10.85 11.94 8.43
CA LEU A 57 -9.75 11.12 7.92
C LEU A 57 -9.31 10.07 8.96
N GLY A 58 -9.18 10.47 10.22
CA GLY A 58 -8.83 9.56 11.31
C GLY A 58 -9.90 8.48 11.51
N ARG A 59 -11.16 8.89 11.68
CA ARG A 59 -12.28 7.95 11.83
C ARG A 59 -12.43 7.04 10.60
N GLY A 60 -12.34 7.59 9.39
CA GLY A 60 -12.44 6.83 8.15
C GLY A 60 -11.32 5.81 7.98
N THR A 61 -10.09 6.14 8.36
CA THR A 61 -8.96 5.20 8.34
C THR A 61 -9.17 4.07 9.35
N LEU A 62 -9.61 4.40 10.58
CA LEU A 62 -9.94 3.40 11.59
C LEU A 62 -11.06 2.46 11.13
N TYR A 63 -12.18 3.00 10.63
CA TYR A 63 -13.28 2.18 10.14
C TYR A 63 -12.89 1.33 8.93
N SER A 64 -12.07 1.86 8.01
CA SER A 64 -11.58 1.10 6.85
C SER A 64 -10.69 -0.06 7.28
N VAL A 65 -9.71 0.19 8.15
CA VAL A 65 -8.80 -0.85 8.64
C VAL A 65 -9.56 -1.88 9.47
N THR A 66 -10.44 -1.46 10.38
CA THR A 66 -11.26 -2.38 11.19
C THR A 66 -12.23 -3.18 10.33
N GLY A 67 -12.93 -2.54 9.39
CA GLY A 67 -13.91 -3.19 8.51
C GLY A 67 -13.26 -4.22 7.59
N PHE A 68 -12.12 -3.85 6.97
CA PHE A 68 -11.37 -4.78 6.13
C PHE A 68 -10.76 -5.93 6.94
N SER A 69 -10.23 -5.66 8.14
CA SER A 69 -9.72 -6.72 9.02
C SER A 69 -10.83 -7.70 9.43
N LEU A 70 -12.00 -7.18 9.77
CA LEU A 70 -13.15 -8.00 10.13
C LEU A 70 -13.64 -8.81 8.93
N PHE A 71 -13.72 -8.20 7.74
CA PHE A 71 -14.07 -8.90 6.50
C PHE A 71 -13.11 -10.06 6.23
N CYS A 72 -11.79 -9.82 6.27
CA CYS A 72 -10.79 -10.86 6.10
C CYS A 72 -10.91 -11.97 7.15
N PHE A 73 -11.20 -11.61 8.41
CA PHE A 73 -11.43 -12.58 9.48
C PHE A 73 -12.70 -13.41 9.26
N LEU A 74 -13.78 -12.80 8.78
CA LEU A 74 -15.01 -13.49 8.43
C LEU A 74 -14.81 -14.43 7.24
N SER A 75 -14.10 -14.00 6.19
CA SER A 75 -13.72 -14.85 5.06
C SER A 75 -12.89 -16.05 5.53
N TRP A 76 -11.95 -15.84 6.45
CA TRP A 76 -11.18 -16.93 7.05
C TRP A 76 -12.10 -17.91 7.81
N LYS A 77 -13.00 -17.39 8.65
CA LYS A 77 -13.97 -18.19 9.41
C LYS A 77 -14.91 -18.97 8.49
N ALA A 78 -15.37 -18.37 7.40
CA ALA A 78 -16.26 -18.99 6.42
C ALA A 78 -15.57 -20.14 5.66
N MET A 79 -14.26 -20.06 5.43
CA MET A 79 -13.51 -21.12 4.75
C MET A 79 -13.23 -22.35 5.63
N GLY A 80 -13.50 -22.28 6.95
CA GLY A 80 -13.30 -23.39 7.90
C GLY A 80 -11.84 -23.82 8.02
N VAL A 81 -10.92 -22.94 7.63
CA VAL A 81 -9.50 -23.23 7.55
C VAL A 81 -8.83 -22.95 8.89
N SER A 82 -8.16 -23.95 9.44
CA SER A 82 -7.46 -23.83 10.74
C SER A 82 -6.05 -23.28 10.60
N ASN A 83 -5.48 -23.28 9.39
CA ASN A 83 -4.08 -22.95 9.15
C ASN A 83 -3.84 -22.21 7.82
N LEU A 84 -2.91 -21.25 7.78
CA LEU A 84 -2.52 -20.52 6.55
C LEU A 84 -2.12 -21.45 5.40
N GLN A 85 -1.55 -22.62 5.70
CA GLN A 85 -1.20 -23.60 4.67
C GLN A 85 -2.42 -24.21 3.99
N GLU A 86 -3.47 -24.52 4.75
CA GLU A 86 -4.74 -25.03 4.21
C GLU A 86 -5.46 -23.94 3.40
N PHE A 87 -5.37 -22.68 3.83
CA PHE A 87 -5.94 -21.54 3.08
C PHE A 87 -5.24 -21.45 1.73
N ARG A 88 -3.90 -21.50 1.72
CA ARG A 88 -3.11 -21.47 0.48
C ARG A 88 -3.44 -22.66 -0.43
N GLN A 89 -3.65 -23.86 0.12
CA GLN A 89 -4.00 -25.04 -0.67
C GLN A 89 -5.42 -24.98 -1.23
N LYS A 90 -6.41 -24.54 -0.44
CA LYS A 90 -7.80 -24.34 -0.92
C LYS A 90 -7.91 -23.19 -1.92
N ALA A 91 -7.25 -22.06 -1.66
CA ALA A 91 -7.20 -20.94 -2.60
C ALA A 91 -6.47 -21.34 -3.90
N GLY A 92 -5.36 -22.08 -3.79
CA GLY A 92 -4.61 -22.58 -4.94
C GLY A 92 -5.33 -23.64 -5.76
N SER A 93 -6.28 -24.38 -5.18
CA SER A 93 -7.13 -25.34 -5.91
C SER A 93 -8.38 -24.71 -6.51
N PHE A 94 -8.84 -23.57 -5.97
CA PHE A 94 -9.93 -22.79 -6.55
C PHE A 94 -9.48 -21.99 -7.78
N LEU A 95 -8.19 -21.67 -7.87
CA LEU A 95 -7.62 -21.00 -9.03
C LEU A 95 -7.32 -22.04 -10.14
N PRO A 96 -7.76 -21.80 -11.39
CA PRO A 96 -7.41 -22.67 -12.51
C PRO A 96 -5.88 -22.71 -12.64
N ARG A 97 -5.33 -23.92 -12.71
CA ARG A 97 -3.88 -24.13 -12.79
C ARG A 97 -3.37 -23.50 -14.08
N ILE A 98 -2.70 -22.36 -13.96
CA ILE A 98 -2.06 -21.69 -15.09
C ILE A 98 -1.04 -22.68 -15.65
N PRO A 99 -1.17 -23.12 -16.92
CA PRO A 99 -0.16 -23.95 -17.54
C PRO A 99 1.16 -23.17 -17.49
N LYS A 100 2.22 -23.80 -16.98
CA LYS A 100 3.57 -23.25 -17.06
C LYS A 100 3.94 -23.21 -18.54
N ASN A 101 3.64 -22.10 -19.21
CA ASN A 101 4.31 -21.79 -20.45
C ASN A 101 5.74 -21.44 -20.08
N GLU A 102 6.71 -21.92 -20.87
CA GLU A 102 8.10 -21.54 -20.69
C GLU A 102 8.19 -20.00 -20.74
N PRO A 103 8.92 -19.35 -19.82
CA PRO A 103 9.05 -17.91 -19.85
C PRO A 103 9.64 -17.50 -21.20
N GLN A 104 8.86 -16.81 -22.02
CA GLN A 104 9.28 -16.34 -23.35
C GLN A 104 10.36 -15.23 -23.27
N GLY A 105 10.87 -14.93 -22.08
CA GLY A 105 11.90 -13.91 -21.83
C GLY A 105 12.79 -14.26 -20.63
N ARG A 106 13.93 -13.57 -20.52
CA ARG A 106 14.90 -13.75 -19.43
C ARG A 106 14.31 -13.26 -18.11
N THR A 107 14.13 -14.15 -17.14
CA THR A 107 13.57 -13.80 -15.81
C THR A 107 14.61 -13.65 -14.71
N GLU A 108 15.88 -13.91 -15.02
CA GLU A 108 17.01 -13.80 -14.11
C GLU A 108 17.84 -12.55 -14.41
N PHE A 109 17.60 -11.49 -13.62
CA PHE A 109 18.36 -10.25 -13.64
C PHE A 109 19.22 -10.16 -12.39
N SER A 110 20.52 -9.93 -12.56
CA SER A 110 21.44 -9.81 -11.42
C SER A 110 21.33 -8.46 -10.71
N SER A 111 20.82 -7.42 -11.39
CA SER A 111 20.66 -6.07 -10.84
C SER A 111 19.63 -5.27 -11.64
N LEU A 112 19.12 -4.16 -11.08
CA LEU A 112 18.23 -3.24 -11.80
C LEU A 112 18.88 -2.69 -13.08
N ARG A 113 20.20 -2.56 -13.13
CA ARG A 113 20.94 -2.20 -14.35
C ARG A 113 20.83 -3.25 -15.44
N ASP A 114 20.90 -4.53 -15.06
CA ASP A 114 20.77 -5.66 -15.98
C ASP A 114 19.35 -5.72 -16.56
N LEU A 115 18.34 -5.46 -15.72
CA LEU A 115 16.94 -5.30 -16.16
C LEU A 115 16.79 -4.12 -17.13
N LEU A 116 17.32 -2.94 -16.79
CA LEU A 116 17.21 -1.75 -17.64
C LEU A 116 17.90 -1.95 -18.99
N ASN A 117 19.09 -2.57 -19.00
CA ASN A 117 19.81 -2.90 -20.24
C ASN A 117 18.99 -3.85 -21.12
N TYR A 118 18.39 -4.88 -20.52
CA TYR A 118 17.53 -5.81 -21.25
C TYR A 118 16.32 -5.11 -21.91
N VAL A 119 15.65 -4.19 -21.20
CA VAL A 119 14.51 -3.43 -21.75
C VAL A 119 14.94 -2.49 -22.88
N ILE A 120 16.12 -1.87 -22.77
CA ILE A 120 16.69 -1.02 -23.82
C ILE A 120 16.96 -1.85 -25.08
N GLU A 121 17.62 -2.99 -24.92
CA GLU A 121 17.96 -3.89 -26.03
C GLU A 121 16.71 -4.47 -26.72
N GLU A 122 15.69 -4.83 -25.95
CA GLU A 122 14.40 -5.27 -26.48
C GLU A 122 13.67 -4.15 -27.26
N SER A 123 13.79 -2.90 -26.80
CA SER A 123 13.18 -1.74 -27.45
C SER A 123 13.87 -1.34 -28.76
N ASP A 124 15.19 -1.49 -28.83
CA ASP A 124 16.00 -1.18 -30.02
C ASP A 124 15.74 -2.19 -31.14
N LYS A 125 15.74 -3.49 -30.80
CA LYS A 125 15.42 -4.59 -31.72
C LYS A 125 14.03 -4.43 -32.37
N LYS A 126 13.06 -3.89 -31.63
CA LYS A 126 11.69 -3.65 -32.11
C LYS A 126 11.54 -2.40 -32.98
N LYS A 127 12.49 -1.47 -32.95
CA LYS A 127 12.51 -0.27 -33.82
C LYS A 127 13.29 -0.51 -35.12
N GLY A 128 14.19 -1.49 -35.14
CA GLY A 128 14.96 -1.89 -36.32
C GLY A 128 14.26 -2.89 -37.25
N THR A 129 12.97 -3.19 -37.00
CA THR A 129 12.07 -3.97 -37.88
C THR A 129 10.90 -3.10 -38.29
#